data_AF-A0A6P1NZC0-F1
#
_entry.id   AF-A0A6P1NZC0-F1
#
_cell.length_a   1.000
_cell.length_b   1.000
_cell.length_c   1.000
_cell.angle_alpha   90.00
_cell.angle_beta   90.00
_cell.angle_gamma   90.00
#
_symmetry.space_group_name_H-M   'P 1'
#
loop_
_entity.id
_entity.type
_entity.pdbx_description
1 polymer ?
#
loop_
_entity_poly.entity_id
_entity_poly.type
_entity_poly.pdbx_seq_one_letter_code
_entity_poly.pdbx_strand_id
1 'polypeptide(L)'
;MKIHLLIFFVASSFGVLGQNLPHIEANTNAEERSNSVIYKAFHDQYDFLISYSEESYWWSNKLDYKILATKDETWYCLRYTSKQKKDKSFSKPFITKQKIRKKKGDLLLDELSRLGFWTLNQDSLNYATKDNDGGRSMTYTVSDGVNYKFEILTKEGFKLISAYEPDYFLIELPEYKQRQKFIEARNVFKALCK
;
A
#
# COMPACT_ATOMS: atom_id res chain seq x y z
N MET A 1 -13.89 -63.40 -10.94
CA MET A 1 -14.86 -62.30 -10.82
C MET A 1 -14.21 -61.21 -9.99
N LYS A 2 -13.98 -60.03 -10.59
CA LYS A 2 -13.68 -58.72 -9.96
C LYS A 2 -12.36 -58.63 -9.13
N ILE A 3 -11.31 -57.93 -9.59
CA ILE A 3 -11.11 -56.45 -9.50
C ILE A 3 -10.70 -56.06 -8.04
N HIS A 4 -9.64 -55.33 -7.64
CA HIS A 4 -8.83 -54.23 -8.22
C HIS A 4 -7.41 -54.18 -7.60
N LEU A 5 -6.48 -53.62 -8.40
CA LEU A 5 -5.29 -52.82 -8.05
C LEU A 5 -5.46 -52.00 -6.75
N LEU A 6 -4.45 -51.99 -5.87
CA LEU A 6 -4.28 -50.91 -4.88
C LEU A 6 -2.88 -50.29 -5.05
N ILE A 7 -2.76 -49.42 -6.04
CA ILE A 7 -1.70 -48.42 -6.10
C ILE A 7 -2.08 -47.36 -5.06
N PHE A 8 -1.49 -47.42 -3.87
CA PHE A 8 -1.59 -46.30 -2.95
C PHE A 8 -0.52 -45.27 -3.34
N PHE A 9 -1.02 -44.29 -4.11
CA PHE A 9 -0.37 -43.06 -4.51
C PHE A 9 0.25 -42.37 -3.28
N VAL A 10 1.58 -42.45 -3.13
CA VAL A 10 2.33 -41.47 -2.32
C VAL A 10 2.47 -40.21 -3.19
N ALA A 11 1.33 -39.56 -3.45
CA ALA A 11 1.36 -38.18 -3.92
C ALA A 11 1.80 -37.31 -2.75
N SER A 12 3.10 -37.04 -2.71
CA SER A 12 3.59 -35.67 -2.77
C SER A 12 2.68 -34.63 -2.10
N SER A 13 2.63 -34.61 -0.78
CA SER A 13 2.47 -33.35 -0.07
C SER A 13 3.80 -32.59 -0.15
N PHE A 14 4.22 -32.24 -1.38
CA PHE A 14 4.90 -30.97 -1.56
C PHE A 14 3.85 -29.94 -1.17
N GLY A 15 3.82 -29.60 0.12
CA GLY A 15 3.25 -28.34 0.54
C GLY A 15 3.97 -27.31 -0.30
N VAL A 16 3.29 -26.79 -1.32
CA VAL A 16 3.64 -25.52 -1.89
C VAL A 16 3.51 -24.56 -0.72
N LEU A 17 4.61 -24.37 0.02
CA LEU A 17 4.80 -23.26 0.93
C LEU A 17 4.96 -22.00 0.07
N GLY A 18 4.01 -21.80 -0.84
CA GLY A 18 3.86 -20.60 -1.61
C GLY A 18 3.54 -19.51 -0.62
N GLN A 19 4.30 -18.44 -0.70
CA GLN A 19 3.94 -17.21 -0.03
C GLN A 19 2.55 -16.80 -0.55
N ASN A 20 1.52 -16.86 0.31
CA ASN A 20 0.18 -16.38 -0.02
C ASN A 20 0.22 -14.86 -0.02
N LEU A 21 0.67 -14.29 -1.12
CA LEU A 21 0.56 -12.85 -1.36
C LEU A 21 -0.93 -12.49 -1.43
N PRO A 22 -1.33 -11.34 -0.87
CA PRO A 22 -2.71 -10.91 -0.95
C PRO A 22 -3.09 -10.71 -2.42
N HIS A 23 -4.20 -11.31 -2.83
CA HIS A 23 -4.82 -10.95 -4.10
C HIS A 23 -5.35 -9.52 -3.97
N ILE A 24 -5.01 -8.66 -4.94
CA ILE A 24 -5.45 -7.27 -4.96
C ILE A 24 -6.23 -7.02 -6.25
N GLU A 25 -7.43 -6.47 -6.10
CA GLU A 25 -8.18 -5.93 -7.22
C GLU A 25 -7.61 -4.54 -7.56
N ALA A 26 -7.26 -4.34 -8.83
CA ALA A 26 -6.83 -3.04 -9.31
C ALA A 26 -7.99 -2.03 -9.21
N ASN A 27 -7.71 -0.84 -8.67
CA ASN A 27 -8.68 0.26 -8.59
C ASN A 27 -8.18 1.51 -9.33
N THR A 28 -7.23 1.34 -10.25
CA THR A 28 -6.57 2.45 -10.95
C THR A 28 -6.80 2.42 -12.46
N ASN A 29 -7.02 3.58 -13.02
CA ASN A 29 -7.13 3.78 -14.47
C ASN A 29 -5.74 3.90 -15.12
N ALA A 30 -5.71 4.07 -16.45
CA ALA A 30 -4.46 4.17 -17.21
C ALA A 30 -3.69 5.46 -16.90
N GLU A 31 -4.39 6.57 -16.66
CA GLU A 31 -3.79 7.86 -16.33
C GLU A 31 -3.08 7.80 -14.98
N GLU A 32 -3.72 7.26 -13.95
CA GLU A 32 -3.14 7.08 -12.61
C GLU A 32 -1.88 6.21 -12.66
N ARG A 33 -1.91 5.11 -13.43
CA ARG A 33 -0.73 4.28 -13.69
C ARG A 33 0.38 5.08 -14.37
N SER A 34 0.03 5.84 -15.39
CA SER A 34 0.97 6.67 -16.14
C SER A 34 1.50 7.86 -15.33
N ASN A 35 0.87 8.24 -14.23
CA ASN A 35 1.32 9.31 -13.35
C ASN A 35 2.09 8.79 -12.13
N SER A 36 1.93 7.52 -11.77
CA SER A 36 2.65 6.89 -10.67
C SER A 36 4.16 6.75 -10.96
N VAL A 37 4.97 7.42 -10.14
CA VAL A 37 6.44 7.26 -10.15
C VAL A 37 6.84 5.83 -9.82
N ILE A 38 6.13 5.20 -8.87
CA ILE A 38 6.41 3.84 -8.42
C ILE A 38 6.06 2.82 -9.50
N TYR A 39 4.91 2.96 -10.15
CA TYR A 39 4.53 2.09 -11.27
C TYR A 39 5.57 2.16 -12.40
N LYS A 40 5.93 3.37 -12.84
CA LYS A 40 6.97 3.56 -13.86
C LYS A 40 8.30 2.93 -13.48
N ALA A 41 8.72 3.11 -12.23
CA ALA A 41 10.03 2.70 -11.77
C ALA A 41 10.14 1.19 -11.49
N PHE A 42 9.03 0.52 -11.14
CA PHE A 42 9.08 -0.83 -10.56
C PHE A 42 8.09 -1.86 -11.12
N HIS A 43 7.19 -1.49 -12.06
CA HIS A 43 6.30 -2.48 -12.68
C HIS A 43 7.11 -3.67 -13.25
N ASP A 44 6.58 -4.88 -13.09
CA ASP A 44 7.16 -6.16 -13.51
C ASP A 44 8.55 -6.52 -12.94
N GLN A 45 9.11 -5.72 -12.02
CA GLN A 45 10.41 -6.02 -11.41
C GLN A 45 10.32 -6.96 -10.20
N TYR A 46 9.18 -6.94 -9.51
CA TYR A 46 8.91 -7.63 -8.25
C TYR A 46 7.60 -8.42 -8.35
N ASP A 47 7.48 -9.51 -7.60
CA ASP A 47 6.25 -10.31 -7.55
C ASP A 47 5.13 -9.57 -6.80
N PHE A 48 5.51 -8.84 -5.77
CA PHE A 48 4.65 -7.92 -5.03
C PHE A 48 5.48 -6.74 -4.50
N LEU A 49 4.88 -5.57 -4.50
CA LEU A 49 5.45 -4.33 -3.98
C LEU A 49 4.35 -3.51 -3.33
N ILE A 50 4.63 -2.96 -2.15
CA ILE A 50 3.83 -1.91 -1.51
C ILE A 50 4.76 -0.75 -1.18
N SER A 51 4.39 0.44 -1.63
CA SER A 51 5.09 1.67 -1.30
C SER A 51 4.21 2.63 -0.54
N TYR A 52 4.86 3.45 0.28
CA TYR A 52 4.24 4.49 1.06
C TYR A 52 4.95 5.83 0.82
N SER A 53 4.16 6.89 0.62
CA SER A 53 4.64 8.27 0.53
C SER A 53 3.73 9.23 1.29
N GLU A 54 4.30 10.39 1.60
CA GLU A 54 3.63 11.55 2.18
C GLU A 54 3.80 12.70 1.20
N GLU A 55 2.70 13.28 0.76
CA GLU A 55 2.67 14.34 -0.25
C GLU A 55 2.00 15.58 0.36
N SER A 56 2.71 16.70 0.42
CA SER A 56 2.12 18.00 0.77
C SER A 56 2.61 19.06 -0.20
N TYR A 57 1.82 20.10 -0.36
CA TYR A 57 2.15 21.26 -1.17
C TYR A 57 3.51 21.87 -0.75
N TRP A 58 3.74 22.04 0.56
CA TRP A 58 4.92 22.72 1.10
C TRP A 58 6.25 22.00 0.89
N TRP A 59 6.23 20.66 0.84
CA TRP A 59 7.42 19.83 0.59
C TRP A 59 7.30 18.99 -0.68
N SER A 60 6.52 19.47 -1.64
CA SER A 60 6.32 18.85 -2.97
C SER A 60 7.60 18.79 -3.82
N ASN A 61 8.65 19.51 -3.40
CA ASN A 61 9.96 19.51 -4.03
C ASN A 61 10.78 18.24 -3.77
N LYS A 62 10.25 17.25 -3.03
CA LYS A 62 10.95 16.00 -2.75
C LYS A 62 10.01 14.81 -2.89
N LEU A 63 10.48 13.79 -3.61
CA LEU A 63 9.91 12.46 -3.61
C LEU A 63 10.64 11.62 -2.56
N ASP A 64 9.89 10.96 -1.68
CA ASP A 64 10.43 10.04 -0.67
C ASP A 64 9.44 8.88 -0.48
N TYR A 65 9.76 7.74 -1.08
CA TYR A 65 8.95 6.54 -0.97
C TYR A 65 9.68 5.50 -0.15
N LYS A 66 8.98 4.94 0.83
CA LYS A 66 9.37 3.74 1.54
C LYS A 66 8.70 2.56 0.88
N ILE A 67 9.45 1.51 0.57
CA ILE A 67 8.96 0.43 -0.27
C ILE A 67 9.29 -0.90 0.40
N LEU A 68 8.30 -1.77 0.51
CA LEU A 68 8.51 -3.19 0.78
C LEU A 68 8.21 -3.94 -0.51
N ALA A 69 9.14 -4.78 -0.95
CA ALA A 69 8.95 -5.60 -2.14
C ALA A 69 9.44 -7.03 -1.91
N THR A 70 8.82 -7.98 -2.60
CA THR A 70 9.28 -9.37 -2.65
C THR A 70 9.56 -9.78 -4.09
N LYS A 71 10.63 -10.53 -4.28
CA LYS A 71 11.01 -11.15 -5.56
C LYS A 71 11.63 -12.49 -5.26
N ASP A 72 11.11 -13.54 -5.89
CA ASP A 72 11.61 -14.92 -5.72
C ASP A 72 11.68 -15.29 -4.22
N GLU A 73 10.59 -15.00 -3.49
CA GLU A 73 10.43 -15.13 -2.03
C GLU A 73 11.43 -14.35 -1.16
N THR A 74 12.27 -13.51 -1.76
CA THR A 74 13.19 -12.64 -1.04
C THR A 74 12.57 -11.27 -0.82
N TRP A 75 12.45 -10.89 0.44
CA TRP A 75 11.96 -9.58 0.85
C TRP A 75 13.04 -8.51 0.86
N TYR A 76 12.66 -7.31 0.44
CA TYR A 76 13.49 -6.12 0.40
C TYR A 76 12.74 -4.92 0.97
N CYS A 77 13.42 -4.14 1.81
CA CYS A 77 13.07 -2.74 2.03
C CYS A 77 13.87 -1.90 1.03
N LEU A 78 13.18 -1.02 0.31
CA LEU A 78 13.81 -0.02 -0.55
C LEU A 78 13.39 1.37 -0.11
N ARG A 79 14.25 2.34 -0.44
CA ARG A 79 13.90 3.76 -0.36
C ARG A 79 14.18 4.41 -1.69
N TYR A 80 13.16 5.00 -2.28
CA TYR A 80 13.28 5.78 -3.51
C TYR A 80 13.21 7.26 -3.14
N THR A 81 14.23 8.02 -3.49
CA THR A 81 14.26 9.46 -3.24
C THR A 81 14.64 10.23 -4.50
N SER A 82 13.99 11.38 -4.71
CA SER A 82 14.39 12.33 -5.74
C SER A 82 14.07 13.75 -5.28
N LYS A 83 14.85 14.73 -5.75
CA LYS A 83 14.64 16.15 -5.43
C LYS A 83 14.30 16.90 -6.70
N GLN A 84 13.36 17.84 -6.58
CA GLN A 84 13.02 18.75 -7.64
C GLN A 84 14.16 19.75 -7.85
N LYS A 85 14.53 19.96 -9.11
CA LYS A 85 15.50 20.96 -9.56
C LYS A 85 14.80 22.29 -9.79
N LYS A 86 15.59 23.34 -10.05
CA LYS A 86 15.10 24.69 -10.34
C LYS A 86 14.17 24.75 -11.56
N ASP A 87 14.36 23.88 -12.54
CA ASP A 87 13.53 23.77 -13.75
C ASP A 87 12.23 22.98 -13.53
N LYS A 88 11.87 22.69 -12.27
CA LYS A 88 10.73 21.87 -11.84
C LYS A 88 10.81 20.38 -12.21
N SER A 89 11.86 19.94 -12.92
CA SER A 89 12.12 18.51 -13.16
C SER A 89 12.68 17.82 -11.91
N PHE A 90 12.52 16.51 -11.83
CA PHE A 90 13.12 15.72 -10.74
C PHE A 90 14.54 15.26 -11.10
N SER A 91 15.42 15.19 -10.10
CA SER A 91 16.76 14.61 -10.25
C SER A 91 16.68 13.12 -10.57
N LYS A 92 17.80 12.56 -11.06
CA LYS A 92 17.95 11.11 -11.11
C LYS A 92 17.66 10.53 -9.70
N PRO A 93 16.82 9.50 -9.58
CA PRO A 93 16.46 8.98 -8.29
C PRO A 93 17.63 8.26 -7.63
N PHE A 94 17.71 8.38 -6.31
CA PHE A 94 18.58 7.59 -5.48
C PHE A 94 17.76 6.49 -4.82
N ILE A 95 18.14 5.23 -5.09
CA ILE A 95 17.44 4.04 -4.62
C ILE A 95 18.37 3.26 -3.70
N THR A 96 17.98 3.11 -2.44
CA THR A 96 18.62 2.16 -1.53
C THR A 96 17.82 0.86 -1.49
N LYS A 97 18.52 -0.27 -1.33
CA LYS A 97 17.91 -1.60 -1.26
C LYS A 97 18.57 -2.41 -0.16
N GLN A 98 17.76 -2.95 0.74
CA GLN A 98 18.21 -3.80 1.84
C GLN A 98 17.37 -5.07 1.86
N LYS A 99 18.03 -6.23 1.79
CA LYS A 99 17.37 -7.52 2.03
C LYS A 99 16.97 -7.63 3.50
N ILE A 100 15.75 -8.12 3.76
CA ILE A 100 15.25 -8.36 5.11
C ILE A 100 14.92 -9.85 5.31
N ARG A 101 14.75 -10.24 6.57
CA ARG A 101 14.33 -11.61 6.92
C ARG A 101 12.90 -11.85 6.44
N LYS A 102 12.64 -13.01 5.83
CA LYS A 102 11.32 -13.40 5.31
C LYS A 102 10.20 -13.21 6.35
N LYS A 103 10.41 -13.71 7.56
CA LYS A 103 9.50 -13.52 8.71
C LYS A 103 9.07 -12.08 8.96
N LYS A 104 9.93 -11.08 8.70
CA LYS A 104 9.56 -9.66 8.91
C LYS A 104 8.60 -9.15 7.84
N GLY A 105 8.81 -9.53 6.58
CA GLY A 105 7.91 -9.17 5.48
C GLY A 105 6.56 -9.86 5.61
N ASP A 106 6.59 -11.16 5.92
CA ASP A 106 5.37 -11.96 6.12
C ASP A 106 4.54 -11.43 7.31
N LEU A 107 5.19 -11.15 8.46
CA LEU A 107 4.51 -10.57 9.63
C LEU A 107 3.82 -9.24 9.31
N LEU A 108 4.44 -8.40 8.47
CA LEU A 108 3.82 -7.15 8.05
C LEU A 108 2.54 -7.41 7.23
N LEU A 109 2.60 -8.34 6.27
CA LEU A 109 1.41 -8.68 5.48
C LEU A 109 0.29 -9.25 6.35
N ASP A 110 0.62 -10.09 7.33
CA ASP A 110 -0.34 -10.63 8.29
C ASP A 110 -0.99 -9.51 9.12
N GLU A 111 -0.18 -8.56 9.61
CA GLU A 111 -0.67 -7.40 10.35
C GLU A 111 -1.58 -6.51 9.50
N LEU A 112 -1.18 -6.19 8.26
CA LEU A 112 -2.01 -5.42 7.33
C LEU A 112 -3.34 -6.15 7.01
N SER A 113 -3.29 -7.46 6.85
CA SER A 113 -4.49 -8.29 6.61
C SER A 113 -5.42 -8.26 7.82
N ARG A 114 -4.88 -8.42 9.04
CA ARG A 114 -5.64 -8.34 10.30
C ARG A 114 -6.31 -6.98 10.49
N LEU A 115 -5.66 -5.90 10.05
CA LEU A 115 -6.20 -4.54 10.09
C LEU A 115 -7.28 -4.29 9.03
N GLY A 116 -7.50 -5.22 8.09
CA GLY A 116 -8.41 -5.06 6.98
C GLY A 116 -7.93 -4.05 5.93
N PHE A 117 -6.61 -3.82 5.86
CA PHE A 117 -5.99 -2.83 4.96
C PHE A 117 -6.37 -3.02 3.49
N TRP A 118 -6.44 -4.27 3.04
CA TRP A 118 -6.75 -4.60 1.64
C TRP A 118 -8.18 -4.23 1.23
N THR A 119 -9.07 -4.05 2.20
CA THR A 119 -10.50 -3.76 2.02
C THR A 119 -10.87 -2.30 2.29
N LEU A 120 -9.86 -1.44 2.49
CA LEU A 120 -10.09 -0.01 2.69
C LEU A 120 -10.84 0.59 1.50
N ASN A 121 -11.89 1.35 1.80
CA ASN A 121 -12.70 2.06 0.81
C ASN A 121 -12.20 3.50 0.69
N GLN A 122 -11.80 3.87 -0.53
CA GLN A 122 -11.18 5.17 -0.83
C GLN A 122 -12.10 6.36 -0.51
N ASP A 123 -13.39 6.27 -0.85
CA ASP A 123 -14.33 7.37 -0.64
C ASP A 123 -14.58 7.60 0.86
N SER A 124 -14.74 6.52 1.61
CA SER A 124 -14.93 6.55 3.07
C SER A 124 -13.72 7.09 3.81
N LEU A 125 -12.50 6.85 3.31
CA LEU A 125 -11.27 7.41 3.88
C LEU A 125 -11.25 8.94 3.81
N ASN A 126 -11.81 9.50 2.73
CA ASN A 126 -11.71 10.92 2.40
C ASN A 126 -13.01 11.70 2.61
N TYR A 127 -14.00 11.10 3.28
CA TYR A 127 -15.28 11.76 3.56
C TYR A 127 -15.13 12.90 4.59
N ALA A 128 -15.24 14.15 4.15
CA ALA A 128 -14.95 15.32 4.98
C ALA A 128 -16.21 16.05 5.48
N THR A 129 -17.39 15.47 5.31
CA THR A 129 -18.67 16.09 5.65
C THR A 129 -19.29 15.42 6.87
N LYS A 130 -20.16 16.13 7.58
CA LYS A 130 -21.01 15.58 8.64
C LYS A 130 -22.39 16.21 8.55
N ASP A 131 -23.40 15.36 8.45
CA ASP A 131 -24.78 15.81 8.49
C ASP A 131 -25.24 15.99 9.94
N ASN A 132 -25.94 17.08 10.22
CA ASN A 132 -26.62 17.32 11.50
C ASN A 132 -28.11 17.03 11.35
N ASP A 133 -28.77 16.65 12.45
CA ASP A 133 -30.19 16.27 12.52
C ASP A 133 -31.20 17.30 11.98
N GLY A 134 -30.75 18.54 11.72
CA GLY A 134 -31.53 19.60 11.09
C GLY A 134 -31.39 19.74 9.57
N GLY A 135 -30.82 18.75 8.87
CA GLY A 135 -30.60 18.79 7.42
C GLY A 135 -29.50 19.77 6.97
N ARG A 136 -28.63 20.19 7.89
CA ARG A 136 -27.46 21.02 7.60
C ARG A 136 -26.21 20.16 7.62
N SER A 137 -25.42 20.21 6.55
CA SER A 137 -24.12 19.53 6.46
C SER A 137 -22.99 20.49 6.82
N MET A 138 -22.06 20.04 7.65
CA MET A 138 -20.81 20.73 7.95
C MET A 138 -19.67 20.05 7.20
N THR A 139 -18.91 20.81 6.41
CA THR A 139 -17.73 20.31 5.70
C THR A 139 -16.47 20.80 6.40
N TYR A 140 -15.60 19.87 6.72
CA TYR A 140 -14.31 20.12 7.34
C TYR A 140 -13.25 20.27 6.24
N THR A 141 -12.41 21.31 6.34
CA THR A 141 -11.38 21.58 5.34
C THR A 141 -10.06 21.86 6.04
N VAL A 142 -8.98 21.32 5.49
CA VAL A 142 -7.60 21.64 5.89
C VAL A 142 -6.97 22.42 4.75
N SER A 143 -6.38 23.58 5.04
CA SER A 143 -5.74 24.42 4.02
C SER A 143 -4.35 23.89 3.62
N ASP A 144 -3.65 23.26 4.57
CA ASP A 144 -2.24 22.87 4.46
C ASP A 144 -2.02 21.40 4.88
N GLY A 145 -2.75 20.51 4.21
CA GLY A 145 -2.70 19.09 4.56
C GLY A 145 -1.61 18.29 3.86
N VAL A 146 -1.49 17.05 4.32
CA VAL A 146 -0.66 15.97 3.81
C VAL A 146 -1.58 14.87 3.30
N ASN A 147 -1.36 14.47 2.06
CA ASN A 147 -1.94 13.28 1.49
C ASN A 147 -1.00 12.09 1.74
N TYR A 148 -1.53 11.05 2.36
CA TYR A 148 -0.81 9.82 2.65
C TYR A 148 -1.20 8.78 1.61
N LYS A 149 -0.22 8.17 0.96
CA LYS A 149 -0.46 7.33 -0.21
C LYS A 149 0.20 5.97 -0.04
N PHE A 150 -0.58 4.92 -0.28
CA PHE A 150 -0.12 3.56 -0.50
C PHE A 150 -0.33 3.16 -1.95
N GLU A 151 0.73 2.66 -2.58
CA GLU A 151 0.72 2.14 -3.94
C GLU A 151 1.13 0.68 -3.88
N ILE A 152 0.25 -0.22 -4.34
CA ILE A 152 0.43 -1.67 -4.25
C ILE A 152 0.45 -2.22 -5.66
N LEU A 153 1.55 -2.87 -6.02
CA LEU A 153 1.79 -3.47 -7.32
C LEU A 153 1.93 -4.98 -7.15
N THR A 154 1.20 -5.72 -7.96
CA THR A 154 1.37 -7.16 -8.17
C THR A 154 1.49 -7.43 -9.66
N LYS A 155 1.78 -8.68 -10.04
CA LYS A 155 1.68 -9.12 -11.43
C LYS A 155 0.27 -8.93 -12.03
N GLU A 156 -0.75 -8.90 -11.19
CA GLU A 156 -2.15 -8.90 -11.61
C GLU A 156 -2.76 -7.50 -11.63
N GLY A 157 -2.19 -6.53 -10.91
CA GLY A 157 -2.81 -5.22 -10.80
C GLY A 157 -2.04 -4.16 -10.03
N PHE A 158 -2.58 -2.94 -10.14
CA PHE A 158 -2.12 -1.76 -9.42
C PHE A 158 -3.27 -1.18 -8.60
N LYS A 159 -3.06 -1.14 -7.28
CA LYS A 159 -4.01 -0.57 -6.32
C LYS A 159 -3.43 0.65 -5.65
N LEU A 160 -4.23 1.70 -5.58
CA LEU A 160 -3.94 2.96 -4.92
C LEU A 160 -4.89 3.12 -3.72
N ILE A 161 -4.33 3.37 -2.54
CA ILE A 161 -5.10 3.74 -1.35
C ILE A 161 -4.51 5.06 -0.84
N SER A 162 -5.32 6.10 -0.76
CA SER A 162 -4.86 7.38 -0.21
C SER A 162 -5.84 7.98 0.78
N ALA A 163 -5.29 8.69 1.76
CA ALA A 163 -6.07 9.41 2.75
C ALA A 163 -5.46 10.80 2.97
N TYR A 164 -6.28 11.83 2.82
CA TYR A 164 -5.92 13.19 3.15
C TYR A 164 -6.12 13.45 4.64
N GLU A 165 -5.05 13.85 5.35
CA GLU A 165 -5.05 14.18 6.78
C GLU A 165 -5.86 13.21 7.68
N PRO A 166 -5.63 11.89 7.58
CA PRO A 166 -6.48 10.90 8.24
C PRO A 166 -6.51 11.05 9.76
N ASP A 167 -5.41 11.49 10.39
CA ASP A 167 -5.35 11.71 11.84
C ASP A 167 -6.27 12.86 12.27
N TYR A 168 -6.24 13.99 11.57
CA TYR A 168 -7.11 15.13 11.85
C TYR A 168 -8.58 14.76 11.65
N PHE A 169 -8.92 14.18 10.49
CA PHE A 169 -10.32 13.82 10.20
C PHE A 169 -10.84 12.64 11.03
N LEU A 170 -9.98 11.83 11.65
CA LEU A 170 -10.42 10.83 12.63
C LEU A 170 -10.83 11.48 13.95
N ILE A 171 -10.17 12.58 14.36
CA ILE A 171 -10.54 13.34 15.55
C ILE A 171 -11.88 14.05 15.33
N GLU A 172 -12.04 14.72 14.18
CA GLU A 172 -13.26 15.47 13.87
C GLU A 172 -14.46 14.57 13.51
N LEU A 173 -14.20 13.45 12.83
CA LEU A 173 -15.22 12.52 12.32
C LEU A 173 -14.91 11.07 12.76
N PRO A 174 -14.99 10.77 14.08
CA PRO A 174 -14.57 9.48 14.64
C PRO A 174 -15.44 8.28 14.24
N GLU A 175 -16.61 8.51 13.66
CA GLU A 175 -17.52 7.49 13.13
C GLU A 175 -16.94 6.78 11.89
N TYR A 176 -16.05 7.44 11.13
CA TYR A 176 -15.41 6.85 9.93
C TYR A 176 -14.21 5.98 10.30
N LYS A 177 -14.48 4.79 10.84
CA LYS A 177 -13.46 3.83 11.32
C LYS A 177 -12.44 3.37 10.27
N GLN A 178 -12.69 3.60 8.98
CA GLN A 178 -11.73 3.34 7.89
C GLN A 178 -10.42 4.11 8.11
N ARG A 179 -10.46 5.34 8.62
CA ARG A 179 -9.26 6.15 8.90
C ARG A 179 -8.38 5.54 9.96
N GLN A 180 -8.99 5.00 11.01
CA GLN A 180 -8.26 4.32 12.07
C GLN A 180 -7.48 3.12 11.52
N LYS A 181 -8.12 2.29 10.69
CA LYS A 181 -7.44 1.17 10.02
C LYS A 181 -6.27 1.64 9.14
N PHE A 182 -6.47 2.71 8.37
CA PHE A 182 -5.40 3.30 7.53
C PHE A 182 -4.21 3.80 8.38
N ILE A 183 -4.48 4.52 9.47
CA ILE A 183 -3.45 5.05 10.38
C ILE A 183 -2.66 3.92 11.03
N GLU A 184 -3.33 2.88 11.50
CA GLU A 184 -2.69 1.71 12.10
C GLU A 184 -1.80 0.99 11.07
N ALA A 185 -2.31 0.78 9.85
CA ALA A 185 -1.55 0.18 8.74
C ALA A 185 -0.32 1.01 8.37
N ARG A 186 -0.46 2.34 8.29
CA ARG A 186 0.64 3.29 8.10
C ARG A 186 1.72 3.12 9.16
N ASN A 187 1.33 3.08 10.42
CA ASN A 187 2.27 3.03 11.53
C ASN A 187 3.05 1.70 11.54
N VAL A 188 2.35 0.59 11.30
CA VAL A 188 2.93 -0.74 11.10
C VAL A 188 3.93 -0.74 9.95
N PHE A 189 3.56 -0.18 8.79
CA PHE A 189 4.45 -0.07 7.62
C PHE A 189 5.72 0.74 7.90
N LYS A 190 5.57 1.92 8.51
CA LYS A 190 6.69 2.83 8.84
C LYS A 190 7.68 2.21 9.82
N ALA A 191 7.25 1.27 10.67
CA ALA A 191 8.11 0.59 11.63
C ALA A 191 9.08 -0.41 10.98
N LEU A 192 8.72 -0.99 9.83
CA LEU A 192 9.51 -2.03 9.16
C LEU A 192 10.69 -1.45 8.36
N CYS A 193 10.43 -0.45 7.50
CA CYS A 193 11.44 0.16 6.63
C CYS A 193 11.82 1.55 7.16
N LYS A 194 12.83 1.57 8.05
CA LYS A 194 13.42 2.81 8.59
C LYS A 194 14.42 3.45 7.63
#